data_AF-A0A2K3DLU6-F1
#
_entry.id   AF-A0A2K3DLU6-F1
#
_cell.length_a   1.000
_cell.length_b   1.000
_cell.length_c   1.000
_cell.angle_alpha   90.00
_cell.angle_beta   90.00
_cell.angle_gamma   90.00
#
_symmetry.space_group_name_H-M   'P 1'
#
loop_
_entity.id
_entity.type
_entity.pdbx_description
1 polymer ?
#
loop_
_entity_poly.entity_id
_entity_poly.type
_entity_poly.pdbx_seq_one_letter_code
_entity_poly.pdbx_strand_id
1 'polypeptide(L)'
;MGQALANSKLNSSPTHTRHVVTHAALVSQGARCALTCGGRPFRQLATLGRVQRGLHRLHAQAAPATKSEGSLLLSDEEVDELIDDAAGFMCVMDELRPLHPSAYNPFYELWTRIAKIPPEERHRLLDELEPGSLRSVWKASMARYVLNEAASLELFSEASVWDDFPARPGQVFEFEGRCERYELGNSSSLAGTGGGVSFSSAVRGAASSVRLEADTGRTAALGSAAGSTVWLRPTPASFDVPVSRFKQLFFVPPLLEDYGGEAAASGEVTSLPTVYSRVVLPLLGPVDRWWEPLYCRLHVELTLTPLQADAGADVLLLYPADPLCTGEQQQQSQDVEGPAQPWQLAGRDWVPLGPYWPAPDPASYPTSPFSGSPRDYMRVVGPGVYVGCAYREGPSPGELRDENFVYFMLVRRY
;
A
#
# COMPACT_ATOMS: atom_id res chain seq x y z
N MET A 1 -52.09 61.57 -31.69
CA MET A 1 -51.25 62.15 -32.75
C MET A 1 -49.82 61.68 -32.49
N GLY A 2 -49.09 60.97 -33.34
CA GLY A 2 -49.21 60.49 -34.70
C GLY A 2 -47.89 59.77 -35.02
N GLN A 3 -47.96 58.69 -35.77
CA GLN A 3 -46.88 57.73 -36.11
C GLN A 3 -45.73 58.31 -36.96
N ALA A 4 -44.54 57.70 -36.88
CA ALA A 4 -43.61 57.43 -38.00
C ALA A 4 -42.48 56.50 -37.48
N LEU A 5 -42.46 55.20 -37.82
CA LEU A 5 -41.88 54.53 -39.02
C LEU A 5 -40.36 54.28 -38.96
N ALA A 6 -40.04 53.03 -38.62
CA ALA A 6 -39.10 52.07 -39.22
C ALA A 6 -37.80 52.55 -39.92
N ASN A 7 -36.68 51.95 -39.52
CA ASN A 7 -35.79 51.30 -40.49
C ASN A 7 -34.99 50.14 -39.87
N SER A 8 -34.97 49.05 -40.62
CA SER A 8 -34.29 47.79 -40.38
C SER A 8 -32.80 47.90 -40.71
N LYS A 9 -31.97 47.13 -39.99
CA LYS A 9 -30.76 46.51 -40.56
C LYS A 9 -30.35 45.30 -39.73
N LEU A 10 -30.49 44.15 -40.37
CA LEU A 10 -29.87 42.87 -40.03
C LEU A 10 -28.35 43.03 -39.92
N ASN A 11 -27.74 42.41 -38.91
CA ASN A 11 -26.41 41.81 -39.05
C ASN A 11 -26.27 40.67 -38.04
N SER A 12 -26.24 39.47 -38.60
CA SER A 12 -25.91 38.19 -38.00
C SER A 12 -24.42 38.10 -37.64
N SER A 13 -24.14 37.60 -36.42
CA SER A 13 -23.12 36.61 -35.98
C SER A 13 -21.73 36.56 -36.67
N PRO A 14 -20.61 36.30 -35.93
CA PRO A 14 -20.51 35.04 -35.17
C PRO A 14 -19.79 35.07 -33.82
N THR A 15 -20.34 34.25 -32.91
CA THR A 15 -19.70 33.68 -31.73
C THR A 15 -18.55 32.74 -32.13
N HIS A 16 -17.34 33.06 -31.69
CA HIS A 16 -16.17 32.20 -31.78
C HIS A 16 -16.14 31.23 -30.59
N THR A 17 -16.64 30.01 -30.79
CA THR A 17 -16.42 28.89 -29.87
C THR A 17 -15.17 28.14 -30.35
N ARG A 18 -14.07 28.23 -29.60
CA ARG A 18 -12.85 27.44 -29.85
C ARG A 18 -13.07 26.02 -29.37
N HIS A 19 -13.29 25.10 -30.30
CA HIS A 19 -13.07 23.66 -30.08
C HIS A 19 -11.59 23.36 -30.28
N VAL A 20 -10.91 22.89 -29.24
CA VAL A 20 -9.59 22.27 -29.36
C VAL A 20 -9.84 20.80 -29.67
N VAL A 21 -9.64 20.43 -30.93
CA VAL A 21 -9.58 19.04 -31.40
C VAL A 21 -8.10 18.68 -31.51
N THR A 22 -7.60 17.87 -30.59
CA THR A 22 -6.26 17.27 -30.69
C THR A 22 -6.36 16.01 -31.54
N HIS A 23 -6.01 16.12 -32.82
CA HIS A 23 -5.70 14.97 -33.67
C HIS A 23 -4.28 14.48 -33.34
N ALA A 24 -4.17 13.33 -32.68
CA ALA A 24 -2.92 12.57 -32.66
C ALA A 24 -2.87 11.69 -33.92
N ALA A 25 -2.15 12.17 -34.94
CA ALA A 25 -1.78 11.38 -36.10
C ALA A 25 -0.53 10.55 -35.74
N LEU A 26 -0.71 9.23 -35.57
CA LEU A 26 0.40 8.28 -35.55
C LEU A 26 0.63 7.78 -36.97
N VAL A 27 1.62 8.38 -37.64
CA VAL A 27 2.21 7.90 -38.89
C VAL A 27 3.04 6.67 -38.54
N SER A 28 2.55 5.48 -38.88
CA SER A 28 3.36 4.26 -38.85
C SER A 28 4.26 4.23 -40.10
N GLN A 29 5.54 4.54 -39.95
CA GLN A 29 6.55 4.12 -40.93
C GLN A 29 7.03 2.72 -40.56
N GLY A 30 6.77 1.78 -41.46
CA GLY A 30 7.23 0.41 -41.35
C GLY A 30 8.73 0.30 -41.61
N ALA A 31 9.40 -0.47 -40.76
CA ALA A 31 10.62 -1.16 -41.13
C ALA A 31 10.38 -2.66 -40.88
N ARG A 32 10.24 -3.38 -41.99
CA ARG A 32 10.19 -4.84 -42.04
C ARG A 32 11.60 -5.38 -41.77
N CYS A 33 11.78 -6.12 -40.68
CA CYS A 33 12.80 -7.17 -40.63
C CYS A 33 12.08 -8.51 -40.57
N ALA A 34 12.09 -9.19 -41.72
CA ALA A 34 11.59 -10.54 -41.88
C ALA A 34 12.61 -11.53 -41.30
N LEU A 35 12.18 -12.35 -40.35
CA LEU A 35 12.75 -13.67 -40.10
C LEU A 35 11.58 -14.65 -40.07
N THR A 36 11.36 -15.28 -41.23
CA THR A 36 10.43 -16.40 -41.40
C THR A 36 11.13 -17.70 -41.03
N CYS A 37 10.57 -18.45 -40.08
CA CYS A 37 10.81 -19.89 -39.98
C CYS A 37 9.53 -20.58 -39.47
N GLY A 38 9.03 -21.55 -40.24
CA GLY A 38 8.18 -22.64 -39.76
C GLY A 38 6.68 -22.33 -39.63
N GLY A 39 5.91 -22.65 -40.67
CA GLY A 39 4.48 -22.41 -40.73
C GLY A 39 3.60 -23.28 -39.82
N ARG A 40 2.50 -22.67 -39.37
CA ARG A 40 1.12 -23.18 -39.31
C ARG A 40 0.20 -21.99 -38.96
N PRO A 41 -0.93 -21.77 -39.66
CA PRO A 41 -1.84 -20.69 -39.30
C PRO A 41 -2.63 -21.08 -38.05
N PHE A 42 -2.39 -20.41 -36.93
CA PHE A 42 -3.27 -20.47 -35.77
C PHE A 42 -4.47 -19.54 -36.05
N ARG A 43 -5.66 -20.13 -36.26
CA ARG A 43 -6.92 -19.39 -36.31
C ARG A 43 -7.18 -18.80 -34.92
N GLN A 44 -7.04 -17.49 -34.76
CA GLN A 44 -7.64 -16.78 -33.64
C GLN A 44 -9.16 -16.76 -33.83
N LEU A 45 -9.86 -17.60 -33.08
CA LEU A 45 -11.26 -17.37 -32.73
C LEU A 45 -11.26 -16.37 -31.57
N ALA A 46 -11.60 -15.13 -31.88
CA ALA A 46 -12.00 -14.15 -30.88
C ALA A 46 -13.37 -14.57 -30.33
N THR A 47 -13.36 -15.31 -29.22
CA THR A 47 -14.54 -15.53 -28.40
C THR A 47 -14.37 -14.70 -27.14
N LEU A 48 -14.92 -13.48 -27.15
CA LEU A 48 -15.19 -12.71 -25.94
C LEU A 48 -16.27 -13.44 -25.14
N GLY A 49 -15.85 -14.45 -24.39
CA GLY A 49 -16.64 -15.08 -23.36
C GLY A 49 -16.48 -14.31 -22.07
N ARG A 50 -17.46 -13.47 -21.74
CA ARG A 50 -17.65 -12.93 -20.38
C ARG A 50 -17.95 -14.13 -19.48
N VAL A 51 -16.91 -14.72 -18.89
CA VAL A 51 -17.02 -15.81 -17.93
C VAL A 51 -16.81 -15.20 -16.54
N GLN A 52 -17.84 -14.52 -16.02
CA GLN A 52 -18.05 -14.43 -14.58
C GLN A 52 -18.55 -15.81 -14.14
N ARG A 53 -17.63 -16.77 -13.95
CA ARG A 53 -17.95 -17.96 -13.17
C ARG A 53 -17.82 -17.57 -11.72
N GLY A 54 -18.95 -17.62 -11.01
CA GLY A 54 -19.05 -17.35 -9.59
C GLY A 54 -17.98 -18.12 -8.83
N LEU A 55 -17.11 -17.37 -8.16
CA LEU A 55 -16.27 -17.82 -7.07
C LEU A 55 -17.18 -18.17 -5.89
N HIS A 56 -17.95 -19.26 -6.02
CA HIS A 56 -18.51 -19.95 -4.87
C HIS A 56 -17.40 -20.80 -4.25
N ARG A 57 -16.35 -20.15 -3.72
CA ARG A 57 -15.74 -20.69 -2.52
C ARG A 57 -16.79 -20.39 -1.46
N LEU A 58 -17.70 -21.34 -1.25
CA LEU A 58 -18.53 -21.32 -0.05
C LEU A 58 -17.55 -21.04 1.09
N HIS A 59 -17.62 -19.85 1.67
CA HIS A 59 -17.04 -19.56 2.96
C HIS A 59 -17.81 -20.43 3.94
N ALA A 60 -17.55 -21.74 3.89
CA ALA A 60 -17.68 -22.59 5.04
C ALA A 60 -16.84 -21.86 6.07
N GLN A 61 -17.55 -21.26 7.02
CA GLN A 61 -17.01 -20.86 8.28
C GLN A 61 -16.06 -21.98 8.69
N ALA A 62 -14.76 -21.74 8.54
CA ALA A 62 -13.80 -22.50 9.28
C ALA A 62 -14.19 -22.23 10.72
N ALA A 63 -14.91 -23.18 11.32
CA ALA A 63 -14.95 -23.30 12.76
C ALA A 63 -13.50 -23.12 13.23
N PRO A 64 -13.23 -22.34 14.29
CA PRO A 64 -11.87 -22.09 14.75
C PRO A 64 -11.16 -23.43 14.75
N ALA A 65 -10.15 -23.57 13.89
CA ALA A 65 -9.57 -24.87 13.57
C ALA A 65 -9.28 -25.54 14.89
N THR A 66 -10.03 -26.61 15.20
CA THR A 66 -9.75 -27.42 16.36
C THR A 66 -8.35 -27.93 16.15
N LYS A 67 -7.40 -27.37 16.91
CA LYS A 67 -5.97 -27.73 16.93
C LYS A 67 -5.87 -29.26 17.00
N SER A 68 -5.71 -29.89 15.85
CA SER A 68 -5.42 -31.31 15.67
C SER A 68 -4.49 -31.40 14.46
N GLU A 69 -3.33 -32.02 14.48
CA GLU A 69 -2.57 -32.74 15.49
C GLU A 69 -1.14 -32.66 14.94
N GLY A 70 -0.16 -32.34 15.79
CA GLY A 70 1.26 -32.52 15.43
C GLY A 70 1.89 -31.47 14.50
N SER A 71 1.41 -30.22 14.47
CA SER A 71 2.33 -29.13 14.11
C SER A 71 3.42 -29.13 15.17
N LEU A 72 4.62 -29.60 14.80
CA LEU A 72 5.81 -29.51 15.61
C LEU A 72 5.92 -28.05 16.01
N LEU A 73 5.65 -27.76 17.28
CA LEU A 73 5.84 -26.42 17.82
C LEU A 73 7.32 -26.13 17.63
N LEU A 74 7.61 -25.18 16.74
CA LEU A 74 8.96 -24.64 16.61
C LEU A 74 9.37 -24.15 18.00
N SER A 75 10.62 -24.42 18.37
CA SER A 75 11.20 -23.82 19.56
C SER A 75 11.30 -22.30 19.38
N ASP A 76 11.28 -21.55 20.48
CA ASP A 76 11.41 -20.09 20.46
C ASP A 76 12.68 -19.65 19.70
N GLU A 77 13.77 -20.42 19.79
CA GLU A 77 15.02 -20.16 19.07
C GLU A 77 14.87 -20.37 17.55
N GLU A 78 14.16 -21.41 17.10
CA GLU A 78 13.88 -21.59 15.66
C GLU A 78 12.99 -20.47 15.12
N VAL A 79 12.05 -19.97 15.92
CA VAL A 79 11.23 -18.80 15.56
C VAL A 79 12.09 -17.56 15.41
N ASP A 80 12.99 -17.31 16.37
CA ASP A 80 13.91 -16.18 16.35
C ASP A 80 14.81 -16.22 15.11
N GLU A 81 15.36 -17.39 14.77
CA GLU A 81 16.15 -17.58 13.55
C GLU A 81 15.35 -17.25 12.27
N LEU A 82 14.07 -17.60 12.21
CA LEU A 82 13.20 -17.29 11.06
C LEU A 82 12.88 -15.80 10.95
N ILE A 83 12.68 -15.12 12.09
CA ILE A 83 12.48 -13.67 12.15
C ILE A 83 13.75 -12.96 11.68
N ASP A 84 14.92 -13.37 12.19
CA ASP A 84 16.22 -12.81 11.83
C ASP A 84 16.54 -13.03 10.34
N ASP A 85 16.27 -14.22 9.78
CA ASP A 85 16.45 -14.49 8.34
C ASP A 85 15.57 -13.58 7.48
N ALA A 86 14.29 -13.43 7.84
CA ALA A 86 13.36 -12.58 7.10
C ALA A 86 13.74 -11.09 7.21
N ALA A 87 14.02 -10.59 8.41
CA ALA A 87 14.41 -9.20 8.64
C ALA A 87 15.77 -8.89 7.99
N GLY A 88 16.76 -9.76 8.16
CA GLY A 88 18.07 -9.65 7.52
C GLY A 88 17.96 -9.61 6.00
N PHE A 89 17.11 -10.47 5.40
CA PHE A 89 16.84 -10.43 3.97
C PHE A 89 16.23 -9.09 3.53
N MET A 90 15.26 -8.54 4.28
CA MET A 90 14.64 -7.23 3.96
C MET A 90 15.67 -6.10 3.95
N CYS A 91 16.69 -6.15 4.80
CA CYS A 91 17.72 -5.13 4.93
C CYS A 91 18.72 -5.14 3.76
N VAL A 92 19.08 -6.31 3.23
CA VAL A 92 20.10 -6.43 2.17
C VAL A 92 19.54 -6.56 0.75
N MET A 93 18.22 -6.62 0.60
CA MET A 93 17.55 -6.99 -0.65
C MET A 93 17.89 -6.11 -1.86
N ASP A 94 18.16 -4.82 -1.65
CA ASP A 94 18.57 -3.89 -2.71
C ASP A 94 20.04 -4.01 -3.10
N GLU A 95 20.86 -4.63 -2.25
CA GLU A 95 22.26 -4.96 -2.53
C GLU A 95 22.41 -6.29 -3.29
N LEU A 96 21.39 -7.16 -3.23
CA LEU A 96 21.40 -8.44 -3.90
C LEU A 96 21.40 -8.27 -5.43
N ARG A 97 22.51 -8.66 -6.06
CA ARG A 97 22.68 -8.70 -7.51
C ARG A 97 22.64 -10.16 -8.00
N PRO A 98 21.48 -10.68 -8.40
CA PRO A 98 21.41 -12.06 -8.89
C PRO A 98 22.24 -12.22 -10.16
N LEU A 99 22.98 -13.33 -10.27
CA LEU A 99 23.70 -13.69 -11.49
C LEU A 99 22.76 -13.81 -12.70
N HIS A 100 21.53 -14.26 -12.46
CA HIS A 100 20.47 -14.38 -13.46
C HIS A 100 19.21 -13.64 -13.00
N PRO A 101 18.89 -12.47 -13.58
CA PRO A 101 17.72 -11.68 -13.19
C PRO A 101 16.38 -12.43 -13.34
N SER A 102 16.30 -13.40 -14.26
CA SER A 102 15.09 -14.20 -14.47
C SER A 102 14.87 -15.30 -13.42
N ALA A 103 15.92 -15.66 -12.67
CA ALA A 103 15.86 -16.72 -11.66
C ALA A 103 15.58 -16.18 -10.26
N TYR A 104 15.56 -14.85 -10.09
CA TYR A 104 15.40 -14.21 -8.80
C TYR A 104 14.23 -13.25 -8.83
N ASN A 105 13.28 -13.46 -7.93
CA ASN A 105 12.20 -12.51 -7.69
C ASN A 105 12.23 -12.13 -6.19
N PRO A 106 12.59 -10.87 -5.84
CA PRO A 106 12.74 -10.47 -4.45
C PRO A 106 11.43 -10.60 -3.65
N PHE A 107 10.27 -10.43 -4.30
CA PHE A 107 8.98 -10.62 -3.63
C PHE A 107 8.72 -12.09 -3.29
N TYR A 108 9.03 -13.02 -4.19
CA TYR A 108 8.85 -14.46 -3.94
C TYR A 108 9.70 -14.92 -2.74
N GLU A 109 10.96 -14.49 -2.72
CA GLU A 109 11.91 -14.80 -1.66
C GLU A 109 11.49 -14.19 -0.31
N LEU A 110 11.00 -12.95 -0.33
CA LEU A 110 10.47 -12.28 0.85
C LEU A 110 9.24 -12.99 1.41
N TRP A 111 8.26 -13.27 0.53
CA TRP A 111 7.03 -13.95 0.91
C TRP A 111 7.30 -15.31 1.54
N THR A 112 8.17 -16.10 0.92
CA THR A 112 8.51 -17.45 1.37
C THR A 112 9.16 -17.43 2.76
N ARG A 113 9.97 -16.42 3.07
CA ARG A 113 10.56 -16.25 4.42
C ARG A 113 9.51 -15.87 5.44
N ILE A 114 8.67 -14.87 5.15
CA ILE A 114 7.59 -14.45 6.06
C ILE A 114 6.60 -15.59 6.33
N ALA A 115 6.27 -16.40 5.31
CA ALA A 115 5.33 -17.49 5.43
C ALA A 115 5.80 -18.61 6.38
N LYS A 116 7.12 -18.77 6.58
CA LYS A 116 7.68 -19.73 7.55
C LYS A 116 7.48 -19.31 9.00
N ILE A 117 7.36 -18.00 9.27
CA ILE A 117 7.18 -17.47 10.62
C ILE A 117 5.75 -17.76 11.09
N PRO A 118 5.55 -18.34 12.29
CA PRO A 118 4.24 -18.56 12.88
C PRO A 118 3.42 -17.26 12.91
N PRO A 119 2.12 -17.29 12.53
CA PRO A 119 1.28 -16.08 12.43
C PRO A 119 1.33 -15.18 13.67
N GLU A 120 1.30 -15.76 14.86
CA GLU A 120 1.34 -15.09 16.15
C GLU A 120 2.65 -14.34 16.41
N GLU A 121 3.76 -14.78 15.84
CA GLU A 121 5.11 -14.22 16.06
C GLU A 121 5.51 -13.19 15.00
N ARG A 122 4.79 -13.10 13.87
CA ARG A 122 5.15 -12.20 12.75
C ARG A 122 5.30 -10.74 13.16
N HIS A 123 4.55 -10.27 14.15
CA HIS A 123 4.60 -8.87 14.60
C HIS A 123 5.99 -8.46 15.09
N ARG A 124 6.79 -9.41 15.60
CA ARG A 124 8.18 -9.21 16.03
C ARG A 124 9.12 -8.83 14.89
N LEU A 125 8.75 -9.09 13.62
CA LEU A 125 9.48 -8.56 12.46
C LEU A 125 9.68 -7.04 12.56
N LEU A 126 8.72 -6.32 13.12
CA LEU A 126 8.81 -4.86 13.25
C LEU A 126 9.92 -4.41 14.21
N ASP A 127 10.36 -5.27 15.13
CA ASP A 127 11.47 -5.02 16.06
C ASP A 127 12.82 -5.14 15.35
N GLU A 128 12.97 -6.15 14.48
CA GLU A 128 14.24 -6.49 13.83
C GLU A 128 14.53 -5.70 12.54
N LEU A 129 13.59 -4.87 12.06
CA LEU A 129 13.80 -4.05 10.86
C LEU A 129 14.87 -2.98 11.10
N GLU A 130 15.90 -2.97 10.26
CA GLU A 130 16.85 -1.86 10.20
C GLU A 130 16.22 -0.61 9.54
N PRO A 131 16.68 0.60 9.91
CA PRO A 131 16.27 1.83 9.25
C PRO A 131 16.64 1.81 7.76
N GLY A 132 15.68 2.00 6.87
CA GLY A 132 15.92 1.90 5.42
C GLY A 132 15.18 0.73 4.76
N SER A 133 14.93 -0.32 5.52
CA SER A 133 14.41 -1.59 4.99
C SER A 133 13.00 -1.45 4.45
N LEU A 134 12.16 -0.57 5.02
CA LEU A 134 10.79 -0.35 4.54
C LEU A 134 10.74 0.12 3.08
N ARG A 135 11.69 0.97 2.66
CA ARG A 135 11.77 1.42 1.27
C ARG A 135 12.17 0.27 0.34
N SER A 136 13.09 -0.59 0.77
CA SER A 136 13.51 -1.77 0.02
C SER A 136 12.36 -2.77 -0.12
N VAL A 137 11.62 -3.03 0.96
CA VAL A 137 10.41 -3.87 0.96
C VAL A 137 9.33 -3.30 0.04
N TRP A 138 9.09 -1.98 0.08
CA TRP A 138 8.14 -1.34 -0.84
C TRP A 138 8.54 -1.54 -2.31
N LYS A 139 9.82 -1.38 -2.66
CA LYS A 139 10.30 -1.61 -4.02
C LYS A 139 10.16 -3.09 -4.41
N ALA A 140 10.53 -4.01 -3.53
CA ALA A 140 10.43 -5.43 -3.78
C ALA A 140 8.99 -5.88 -3.98
N SER A 141 8.02 -5.29 -3.28
CA SER A 141 6.59 -5.57 -3.45
C SER A 141 6.08 -5.38 -4.89
N MET A 142 6.77 -4.58 -5.72
CA MET A 142 6.46 -4.42 -7.15
C MET A 142 6.83 -5.65 -7.97
N ALA A 143 7.81 -6.46 -7.54
CA ALA A 143 8.25 -7.62 -8.28
C ALA A 143 7.18 -8.72 -8.38
N ARG A 144 6.12 -8.64 -7.56
CA ARG A 144 4.96 -9.54 -7.64
C ARG A 144 4.29 -9.54 -9.01
N TYR A 145 4.27 -8.39 -9.72
CA TYR A 145 3.68 -8.30 -11.06
C TYR A 145 4.50 -9.00 -12.15
N VAL A 146 5.75 -9.37 -11.83
CA VAL A 146 6.67 -10.06 -12.74
C VAL A 146 6.76 -11.56 -12.39
N LEU A 147 5.99 -12.02 -11.40
CA LEU A 147 5.90 -13.45 -11.12
C LEU A 147 5.30 -14.19 -12.31
N ASN A 148 5.85 -15.37 -12.59
CA ASN A 148 5.19 -16.30 -13.49
C ASN A 148 3.95 -16.91 -12.80
N GLU A 149 3.07 -17.49 -13.62
CA GLU A 149 1.80 -18.05 -13.14
C GLU A 149 2.01 -19.17 -12.10
N ALA A 150 2.99 -20.05 -12.31
CA ALA A 150 3.28 -21.15 -11.40
C ALA A 150 3.73 -20.68 -10.01
N ALA A 151 4.68 -19.74 -9.96
CA ALA A 151 5.18 -19.15 -8.72
C ALA A 151 4.08 -18.37 -7.99
N SER A 152 3.23 -17.66 -8.73
CA SER A 152 2.09 -16.96 -8.15
C SER A 152 1.08 -17.94 -7.55
N LEU A 153 0.73 -19.02 -8.26
CA LEU A 153 -0.15 -20.07 -7.73
C LEU A 153 0.43 -20.72 -6.48
N GLU A 154 1.73 -20.97 -6.45
CA GLU A 154 2.41 -21.51 -5.28
C GLU A 154 2.24 -20.60 -4.06
N LEU A 155 2.64 -19.33 -4.17
CA LEU A 155 2.60 -18.38 -3.04
C LEU A 155 1.17 -18.11 -2.53
N PHE A 156 0.20 -18.10 -3.43
CA PHE A 156 -1.15 -17.61 -3.15
C PHE A 156 -2.20 -18.73 -3.06
N SER A 157 -1.80 -19.99 -3.18
CA SER A 157 -2.72 -21.14 -3.06
C SER A 157 -3.38 -21.23 -1.68
N GLU A 158 -2.64 -20.87 -0.63
CA GLU A 158 -3.05 -20.99 0.77
C GLU A 158 -3.38 -19.65 1.44
N ALA A 159 -3.12 -18.53 0.76
CA ALA A 159 -3.27 -17.20 1.34
C ALA A 159 -4.20 -16.33 0.48
N SER A 160 -5.23 -15.78 1.11
CA SER A 160 -6.09 -14.75 0.53
C SER A 160 -5.93 -13.45 1.31
N VAL A 161 -5.80 -12.33 0.59
CA VAL A 161 -5.77 -10.98 1.20
C VAL A 161 -7.03 -10.72 2.02
N TRP A 162 -8.17 -11.32 1.65
CA TRP A 162 -9.42 -11.17 2.39
C TRP A 162 -9.43 -11.88 3.74
N ASP A 163 -8.59 -12.92 3.93
CA ASP A 163 -8.51 -13.65 5.20
C ASP A 163 -7.79 -12.82 6.29
N ASP A 164 -7.07 -11.78 5.86
CA ASP A 164 -6.35 -10.83 6.72
C ASP A 164 -7.21 -9.67 7.21
N PHE A 165 -8.42 -9.51 6.66
CA PHE A 165 -9.35 -8.45 7.04
C PHE A 165 -10.62 -9.01 7.67
N PRO A 166 -11.29 -8.26 8.56
CA PRO A 166 -12.54 -8.70 9.15
C PRO A 166 -13.60 -8.87 8.07
N ALA A 167 -14.31 -9.99 8.11
CA ALA A 167 -15.35 -10.33 7.14
C ALA A 167 -16.76 -10.23 7.75
N ARG A 168 -16.87 -10.08 9.07
CA ARG A 168 -18.16 -10.04 9.78
C ARG A 168 -18.37 -8.72 10.51
N PRO A 169 -19.61 -8.19 10.50
CA PRO A 169 -19.98 -7.04 11.31
C PRO A 169 -19.55 -7.21 12.78
N GLY A 170 -18.91 -6.19 13.34
CA GLY A 170 -18.43 -6.19 14.72
C GLY A 170 -17.09 -6.90 14.95
N GLN A 171 -16.54 -7.59 13.95
CA GLN A 171 -15.19 -8.15 14.02
C GLN A 171 -14.15 -7.04 13.91
N VAL A 172 -13.11 -7.11 14.76
CA VAL A 172 -11.99 -6.18 14.77
C VAL A 172 -10.70 -6.98 14.67
N PHE A 173 -9.83 -6.63 13.72
CA PHE A 173 -8.47 -7.14 13.63
C PHE A 173 -7.47 -6.04 13.93
N GLU A 174 -6.50 -6.35 14.79
CA GLU A 174 -5.42 -5.44 15.16
C GLU A 174 -4.19 -5.72 14.31
N PHE A 175 -3.59 -4.64 13.81
CA PHE A 175 -2.29 -4.66 13.16
C PHE A 175 -1.36 -3.74 13.94
N GLU A 176 -0.14 -4.20 14.13
CA GLU A 176 0.96 -3.37 14.58
C GLU A 176 1.66 -2.78 13.36
N GLY A 177 2.00 -1.51 13.44
CA GLY A 177 2.58 -0.76 12.35
C GLY A 177 3.93 -0.17 12.73
N ARG A 178 4.87 -0.15 11.79
CA ARG A 178 6.08 0.66 11.86
C ARG A 178 6.16 1.60 10.68
N CYS A 179 6.56 2.86 10.85
CA CYS A 179 6.77 3.79 9.75
C CYS A 179 8.13 4.48 9.80
N GLU A 180 8.62 4.87 8.62
CA GLU A 180 9.89 5.53 8.40
C GLU A 180 9.73 6.67 7.40
N ARG A 181 10.36 7.80 7.72
CA ARG A 181 10.51 8.94 6.84
C ARG A 181 11.99 9.13 6.49
N TYR A 182 12.24 9.57 5.26
CA TYR A 182 13.58 9.78 4.75
C TYR A 182 13.82 11.27 4.57
N GLU A 183 15.03 11.73 4.87
CA GLU A 183 15.49 13.07 4.53
C GLU A 183 16.61 12.98 3.50
N LEU A 184 16.61 13.91 2.54
CA LEU A 184 17.82 14.17 1.77
C LEU A 184 18.87 14.68 2.73
N GLY A 185 19.90 13.87 2.97
CA GLY A 185 21.07 14.32 3.71
C GLY A 185 21.66 15.53 3.02
N ASN A 186 21.37 16.72 3.53
CA ASN A 186 21.95 17.96 3.01
C ASN A 186 23.44 17.90 3.33
N SER A 187 24.26 17.55 2.35
CA SER A 187 25.72 17.39 2.48
C SER A 187 26.46 18.72 2.77
N SER A 188 25.72 19.81 3.00
CA SER A 188 26.23 21.17 3.14
C SER A 188 26.33 21.69 4.58
N SER A 189 25.85 20.99 5.61
CA SER A 189 25.82 21.53 6.99
C SER A 189 27.06 21.23 7.85
N LEU A 190 28.10 20.57 7.32
CA LEU A 190 29.34 20.29 8.05
C LEU A 190 30.36 21.44 8.03
N ALA A 191 30.01 22.61 7.50
CA ALA A 191 30.85 23.81 7.50
C ALA A 191 30.31 24.87 8.49
N GLY A 192 30.81 24.82 9.74
CA GLY A 192 30.67 25.88 10.75
C GLY A 192 29.36 25.83 11.54
N THR A 193 29.35 25.65 12.87
CA THR A 193 30.08 26.44 13.86
C THR A 193 30.15 25.62 15.15
N GLY A 194 31.31 25.59 15.80
CA GLY A 194 31.54 24.82 17.02
C GLY A 194 30.55 25.17 18.14
N GLY A 195 29.97 24.12 18.74
CA GLY A 195 29.05 24.21 19.88
C GLY A 195 28.64 22.80 20.28
N GLY A 196 29.55 22.05 20.87
CA GLY A 196 29.33 20.66 21.24
C GLY A 196 28.26 20.50 22.31
N VAL A 197 27.33 19.57 22.06
CA VAL A 197 26.70 18.77 23.10
C VAL A 197 26.70 17.33 22.58
N SER A 198 27.70 16.56 23.02
CA SER A 198 27.81 15.13 22.75
C SER A 198 26.86 14.40 23.69
N PHE A 199 25.82 13.77 23.14
CA PHE A 199 25.05 12.75 23.87
C PHE A 199 25.70 11.40 23.59
N SER A 200 26.49 10.92 24.55
CA SER A 200 26.94 9.53 24.60
C SER A 200 25.77 8.64 24.98
N SER A 201 25.14 8.00 24.00
CA SER A 201 24.27 6.85 24.27
C SER A 201 25.16 5.64 24.52
N ALA A 202 25.32 5.29 25.80
CA ALA A 202 26.00 4.07 26.21
C ALA A 202 25.01 2.90 26.11
N VAL A 203 25.03 2.20 24.98
CA VAL A 203 24.49 0.84 24.88
C VAL A 203 25.67 -0.12 24.97
N ARG A 204 25.70 -0.89 26.06
CA ARG A 204 26.63 -2.01 26.29
C ARG A 204 26.09 -3.26 25.60
N GLY A 205 26.96 -3.92 24.85
CA GLY A 205 26.83 -5.31 24.38
C GLY A 205 27.93 -5.61 23.34
N ALA A 206 29.14 -5.94 23.77
CA ALA A 206 29.69 -7.31 23.72
C ALA A 206 29.63 -7.92 22.30
N ALA A 207 30.53 -7.50 21.41
CA ALA A 207 31.78 -8.22 21.07
C ALA A 207 31.59 -9.53 20.26
N SER A 208 31.79 -9.45 18.94
CA SER A 208 32.79 -10.30 18.28
C SER A 208 33.41 -9.53 17.10
N SER A 209 34.71 -9.32 17.17
CA SER A 209 35.53 -8.65 16.17
C SER A 209 36.36 -9.71 15.47
N VAL A 210 36.10 -9.96 14.19
CA VAL A 210 37.03 -10.63 13.29
C VAL A 210 37.38 -9.69 12.15
N ARG A 211 38.40 -8.88 12.46
CA ARG A 211 39.50 -8.42 11.63
C ARG A 211 39.55 -8.93 10.18
N LEU A 212 39.44 -8.00 9.23
CA LEU A 212 40.09 -8.10 7.92
C LEU A 212 40.70 -6.75 7.55
N GLU A 213 41.96 -6.56 7.94
CA GLU A 213 42.86 -5.55 7.39
C GLU A 213 43.49 -6.15 6.12
N ALA A 214 43.20 -5.59 4.95
CA ALA A 214 44.07 -5.68 3.77
C ALA A 214 43.74 -4.58 2.75
N ASP A 215 44.80 -3.98 2.21
CA ASP A 215 44.85 -3.17 0.98
C ASP A 215 44.44 -1.68 1.01
N THR A 216 45.19 -0.90 1.80
CA THR A 216 45.57 0.47 1.41
C THR A 216 46.63 0.43 0.30
N GLY A 217 46.22 0.63 -0.96
CA GLY A 217 47.22 0.65 -2.04
C GLY A 217 46.74 0.90 -3.47
N ARG A 218 45.78 1.80 -3.74
CA ARG A 218 45.58 2.35 -5.11
C ARG A 218 44.62 3.54 -5.16
N THR A 219 45.15 4.75 -5.00
CA THR A 219 44.44 6.00 -5.36
C THR A 219 45.37 6.96 -6.06
N ALA A 220 45.35 6.94 -7.39
CA ALA A 220 45.58 8.11 -8.23
C ALA A 220 45.06 7.81 -9.64
N ALA A 221 44.27 8.71 -10.20
CA ALA A 221 43.65 8.67 -11.54
C ALA A 221 42.36 7.83 -11.68
N LEU A 222 41.25 8.37 -11.15
CA LEU A 222 39.90 8.29 -11.73
C LEU A 222 39.03 9.38 -11.09
N GLY A 223 39.42 10.64 -11.35
CA GLY A 223 38.58 11.79 -11.03
C GLY A 223 37.53 11.97 -12.13
N SER A 224 36.31 12.34 -11.73
CA SER A 224 35.26 12.94 -12.58
C SER A 224 34.26 12.00 -13.27
N ALA A 225 33.65 11.06 -12.55
CA ALA A 225 32.32 10.52 -12.90
C ALA A 225 31.51 9.93 -11.72
N ALA A 226 31.91 10.16 -10.47
CA ALA A 226 31.08 9.78 -9.33
C ALA A 226 29.98 10.84 -9.15
N GLY A 227 28.90 10.71 -9.92
CA GLY A 227 27.64 11.37 -9.59
C GLY A 227 27.29 10.95 -8.17
N SER A 228 27.41 11.89 -7.22
CA SER A 228 27.03 11.68 -5.83
C SER A 228 25.55 11.30 -5.81
N THR A 229 25.25 10.01 -5.81
CA THR A 229 23.91 9.51 -5.51
C THR A 229 23.61 10.03 -4.12
N VAL A 230 22.73 11.02 -4.03
CA VAL A 230 22.29 11.56 -2.76
C VAL A 230 21.57 10.43 -2.05
N TRP A 231 22.25 9.80 -1.10
CA TRP A 231 21.70 8.71 -0.32
C TRP A 231 20.65 9.31 0.62
N LEU A 232 19.38 8.94 0.41
CA LEU A 232 18.32 9.20 1.37
C LEU A 232 18.68 8.49 2.67
N ARG A 233 18.70 9.23 3.77
CA ARG A 233 18.92 8.65 5.09
C ARG A 233 17.60 8.68 5.86
N PRO A 234 17.27 7.63 6.62
CA PRO A 234 16.17 7.68 7.56
C PRO A 234 16.38 8.85 8.53
N THR A 235 15.35 9.67 8.74
CA THR A 235 15.43 10.75 9.74
C THR A 235 15.23 10.16 11.12
N PRO A 236 16.19 10.29 12.06
CA PRO A 236 16.04 9.71 13.40
C PRO A 236 14.95 10.35 14.27
N ALA A 237 14.33 11.46 13.85
CA ALA A 237 13.08 12.00 14.38
C ALA A 237 12.69 13.24 13.57
N SER A 238 11.68 13.15 12.70
CA SER A 238 10.98 14.37 12.27
C SER A 238 9.98 14.73 13.37
N PHE A 239 10.00 15.97 13.88
CA PHE A 239 9.08 16.41 14.94
C PHE A 239 7.59 16.20 14.60
N ASP A 240 7.26 16.05 13.32
CA ASP A 240 5.88 15.85 12.83
C ASP A 240 5.42 14.38 12.86
N VAL A 241 6.34 13.42 12.85
CA VAL A 241 6.04 11.98 13.04
C VAL A 241 7.07 11.43 14.03
N PRO A 242 6.94 11.73 15.34
CA PRO A 242 7.86 11.25 16.39
C PRO A 242 7.73 9.74 16.66
N VAL A 243 7.00 9.05 15.78
CA VAL A 243 6.42 7.75 16.02
C VAL A 243 7.00 6.78 15.02
N SER A 244 7.87 5.87 15.48
CA SER A 244 8.21 4.70 14.69
C SER A 244 7.07 3.69 14.68
N ARG A 245 6.18 3.67 15.70
CA ARG A 245 5.16 2.62 15.87
C ARG A 245 3.73 3.11 16.02
N PHE A 246 2.79 2.46 15.35
CA PHE A 246 1.37 2.76 15.46
C PHE A 246 0.56 1.48 15.48
N LYS A 247 -0.75 1.59 15.77
CA LYS A 247 -1.68 0.48 15.60
C LYS A 247 -2.70 0.83 14.54
N GLN A 248 -3.13 -0.18 13.79
CA GLN A 248 -4.22 -0.04 12.85
C GLN A 248 -5.26 -1.11 13.13
N LEU A 249 -6.48 -0.66 13.41
CA LEU A 249 -7.60 -1.54 13.75
C LEU A 249 -8.54 -1.60 12.55
N PHE A 250 -8.61 -2.74 11.88
CA PHE A 250 -9.58 -2.97 10.81
C PHE A 250 -10.87 -3.52 11.40
N PHE A 251 -12.01 -3.05 10.92
CA PHE A 251 -13.32 -3.49 11.38
C PHE A 251 -14.37 -3.42 10.27
N VAL A 252 -15.41 -4.25 10.40
CA VAL A 252 -16.65 -4.11 9.61
C VAL A 252 -17.69 -3.46 10.52
N PRO A 253 -18.30 -2.33 10.12
CA PRO A 253 -19.35 -1.69 10.90
C PRO A 253 -20.45 -2.69 11.26
N PRO A 254 -21.05 -2.60 12.45
CA PRO A 254 -22.22 -3.40 12.77
C PRO A 254 -23.29 -3.14 11.70
N LEU A 255 -23.99 -4.18 11.27
CA LEU A 255 -25.22 -3.99 10.50
C LEU A 255 -26.15 -3.24 11.45
N LEU A 256 -26.42 -1.98 11.17
CA LEU A 256 -27.62 -1.33 11.68
C LEU A 256 -28.75 -2.17 11.13
N GLU A 257 -29.30 -3.07 11.96
CA GLU A 257 -30.51 -3.80 11.65
C GLU A 257 -31.50 -2.77 11.16
N ASP A 258 -31.79 -2.86 9.87
CA ASP A 258 -32.40 -1.79 9.13
C ASP A 258 -33.68 -1.38 9.84
N TYR A 259 -33.84 -0.07 10.03
CA TYR A 259 -35.01 0.53 10.65
C TYR A 259 -36.23 0.23 9.74
N GLY A 260 -36.82 -0.95 9.88
CA GLY A 260 -38.18 -1.30 9.42
C GLY A 260 -38.43 -1.35 7.90
N GLY A 261 -37.42 -1.48 7.05
CA GLY A 261 -37.62 -1.65 5.61
C GLY A 261 -37.85 -3.11 5.21
N GLU A 262 -39.09 -3.52 4.89
CA GLU A 262 -39.45 -4.83 4.32
C GLU A 262 -38.88 -5.10 2.90
N ALA A 263 -37.70 -4.56 2.58
CA ALA A 263 -37.05 -4.72 1.30
C ALA A 263 -35.89 -5.72 1.41
N ALA A 264 -36.16 -7.02 1.18
CA ALA A 264 -35.31 -7.95 0.41
C ALA A 264 -35.51 -9.42 0.82
N ALA A 265 -36.60 -10.04 0.35
CA ALA A 265 -36.64 -11.48 0.12
C ALA A 265 -36.14 -11.86 -1.29
N SER A 266 -35.72 -10.89 -2.11
CA SER A 266 -35.15 -11.14 -3.44
C SER A 266 -33.64 -11.35 -3.30
N GLY A 267 -33.24 -12.62 -3.42
CA GLY A 267 -31.88 -13.07 -3.17
C GLY A 267 -30.79 -12.40 -4.00
N GLU A 268 -29.59 -12.54 -3.43
CA GLU A 268 -28.31 -12.57 -4.13
C GLU A 268 -27.77 -11.22 -4.65
N VAL A 269 -27.40 -10.36 -3.70
CA VAL A 269 -26.26 -9.43 -3.92
C VAL A 269 -25.24 -9.68 -2.80
N THR A 270 -24.30 -10.58 -3.06
CA THR A 270 -23.14 -10.88 -2.20
C THR A 270 -22.02 -9.86 -2.42
N SER A 271 -22.29 -8.56 -2.22
CA SER A 271 -21.20 -7.59 -2.18
C SER A 271 -20.37 -7.83 -0.93
N LEU A 272 -19.04 -7.91 -1.08
CA LEU A 272 -18.12 -8.00 0.05
C LEU A 272 -18.38 -6.83 1.04
N PRO A 273 -18.32 -7.09 2.35
CA PRO A 273 -18.55 -6.04 3.35
C PRO A 273 -17.51 -4.92 3.18
N THR A 274 -17.95 -3.67 3.37
CA THR A 274 -17.02 -2.54 3.38
C THR A 274 -16.21 -2.58 4.68
N VAL A 275 -14.90 -2.75 4.55
CA VAL A 275 -13.97 -2.73 5.68
C VAL A 275 -13.51 -1.29 5.92
N TYR A 276 -13.56 -0.86 7.17
CA TYR A 276 -12.98 0.39 7.63
C TYR A 276 -11.76 0.09 8.50
N SER A 277 -10.91 1.08 8.67
CA SER A 277 -9.80 1.00 9.58
C SER A 277 -9.66 2.27 10.39
N ARG A 278 -9.05 2.13 11.56
CA ARG A 278 -8.73 3.21 12.46
C ARG A 278 -7.25 3.19 12.78
N VAL A 279 -6.60 4.35 12.64
CA VAL A 279 -5.20 4.53 13.00
C VAL A 279 -5.10 5.06 14.43
N VAL A 280 -4.30 4.39 15.25
CA VAL A 280 -3.98 4.81 16.63
C VAL A 280 -2.51 5.16 16.70
N LEU A 281 -2.22 6.45 16.86
CA LEU A 281 -0.88 6.97 17.00
C LEU A 281 -0.52 7.08 18.49
N PRO A 282 0.71 6.83 18.92
CA PRO A 282 1.18 7.19 20.24
C PRO A 282 1.32 8.72 20.37
N LEU A 283 1.03 9.22 21.56
CA LEU A 283 1.04 10.64 21.93
C LEU A 283 2.46 11.17 22.03
N LEU A 284 3.29 10.48 22.81
CA LEU A 284 4.71 10.67 23.14
C LEU A 284 4.99 9.74 24.34
N GLY A 285 5.90 8.76 24.21
CA GLY A 285 6.08 7.71 25.23
C GLY A 285 5.01 6.60 25.15
N PRO A 286 4.65 5.92 26.25
CA PRO A 286 3.80 4.72 26.23
C PRO A 286 2.28 5.01 26.14
N VAL A 287 1.88 6.25 25.91
CA VAL A 287 0.48 6.67 25.92
C VAL A 287 -0.02 6.82 24.49
N ASP A 288 -1.14 6.17 24.16
CA ASP A 288 -1.78 6.26 22.84
C ASP A 288 -2.73 7.46 22.72
N ARG A 289 -2.82 8.07 21.52
CA ARG A 289 -3.85 9.05 21.10
C ARG A 289 -5.15 8.34 20.77
N TRP A 290 -5.62 7.50 21.68
CA TRP A 290 -6.82 6.68 21.49
C TRP A 290 -8.11 7.51 21.38
N TRP A 291 -8.08 8.81 21.66
CA TRP A 291 -9.22 9.71 21.49
C TRP A 291 -9.35 10.26 20.07
N GLU A 292 -8.38 10.04 19.19
CA GLU A 292 -8.42 10.61 17.84
C GLU A 292 -9.24 9.73 16.88
N PRO A 293 -10.21 10.33 16.17
CA PRO A 293 -11.07 9.63 15.22
C PRO A 293 -10.43 9.58 13.83
N LEU A 294 -9.21 9.03 13.73
CA LEU A 294 -8.52 8.81 12.46
C LEU A 294 -9.05 7.56 11.79
N TYR A 295 -10.05 7.73 10.92
CA TYR A 295 -10.69 6.64 10.18
C TYR A 295 -10.34 6.70 8.70
N CYS A 296 -10.18 5.54 8.07
CA CYS A 296 -10.13 5.41 6.61
C CYS A 296 -10.89 4.16 6.17
N ARG A 297 -11.30 4.13 4.91
CA ARG A 297 -11.96 3.00 4.27
C ARG A 297 -10.92 2.16 3.54
N LEU A 298 -10.97 0.85 3.73
CA LEU A 298 -10.18 -0.10 2.96
C LEU A 298 -10.81 -0.28 1.58
N HIS A 299 -10.01 -0.13 0.52
CA HIS A 299 -10.43 -0.48 -0.82
C HIS A 299 -9.39 -1.41 -1.45
N VAL A 300 -9.82 -2.60 -1.84
CA VAL A 300 -8.93 -3.59 -2.46
C VAL A 300 -9.13 -3.49 -3.97
N GLU A 301 -8.10 -3.01 -4.66
CA GLU A 301 -8.06 -2.92 -6.11
C GLU A 301 -7.36 -4.17 -6.66
N LEU A 302 -8.12 -5.01 -7.37
CA LEU A 302 -7.59 -6.20 -8.02
C LEU A 302 -6.83 -5.78 -9.29
N THR A 303 -5.55 -5.48 -9.15
CA THR A 303 -4.66 -5.28 -10.29
C THR A 303 -4.41 -6.63 -10.97
N LEU A 304 -4.83 -6.74 -12.23
CA LEU A 304 -4.80 -7.95 -13.06
C LEU A 304 -3.36 -8.43 -13.34
N THR A 305 -2.73 -9.08 -12.37
CA THR A 305 -1.88 -10.23 -12.68
C THR A 305 -2.83 -11.36 -13.12
N PRO A 306 -2.50 -12.19 -14.12
CA PRO A 306 -3.46 -13.07 -14.83
C PRO A 306 -4.04 -14.25 -14.02
N LEU A 307 -4.11 -14.16 -12.69
CA LEU A 307 -4.60 -15.19 -11.80
C LEU A 307 -5.80 -14.70 -10.99
N GLN A 308 -6.78 -15.59 -10.83
CA GLN A 308 -7.97 -15.40 -9.98
C GLN A 308 -7.66 -15.40 -8.47
N ALA A 309 -6.39 -15.30 -8.09
CA ALA A 309 -5.95 -15.22 -6.70
C ALA A 309 -5.69 -13.76 -6.36
N ASP A 310 -6.47 -13.20 -5.43
CA ASP A 310 -6.50 -11.78 -5.04
C ASP A 310 -5.19 -11.25 -4.44
N ALA A 311 -4.14 -12.06 -4.36
CA ALA A 311 -2.87 -11.70 -3.74
C ALA A 311 -1.97 -10.78 -4.59
N GLY A 312 -2.41 -10.45 -5.81
CA GLY A 312 -1.85 -9.33 -6.59
C GLY A 312 -2.39 -7.96 -6.19
N ALA A 313 -3.44 -7.89 -5.35
CA ALA A 313 -4.19 -6.67 -5.10
C ALA A 313 -3.33 -5.52 -4.54
N ASP A 314 -3.57 -4.33 -5.06
CA ASP A 314 -3.20 -3.10 -4.37
C ASP A 314 -4.30 -2.76 -3.38
N VAL A 315 -3.89 -2.47 -2.15
CA VAL A 315 -4.80 -2.11 -1.07
C VAL A 315 -4.68 -0.61 -0.83
N LEU A 316 -5.79 0.10 -0.90
CA LEU A 316 -5.86 1.54 -0.70
C LEU A 316 -6.51 1.84 0.64
N LEU A 317 -5.92 2.77 1.37
CA LEU A 317 -6.51 3.37 2.56
C LEU A 317 -7.07 4.74 2.16
N LEU A 318 -8.39 4.81 1.98
CA LEU A 318 -9.11 5.99 1.51
C LEU A 318 -9.62 6.81 2.68
N TYR A 319 -9.14 8.05 2.83
CA TYR A 319 -9.58 8.97 3.87
C TYR A 319 -10.79 9.80 3.39
N PRO A 320 -11.52 10.48 4.28
CA PRO A 320 -12.75 11.17 3.91
C PRO A 320 -12.63 12.20 2.77
N ALA A 321 -11.47 12.85 2.60
CA ALA A 321 -11.23 13.78 1.48
C ALA A 321 -10.96 13.10 0.12
N ASP A 322 -10.89 11.77 0.06
CA ASP A 322 -10.64 11.08 -1.21
C ASP A 322 -11.83 11.23 -2.18
N PRO A 323 -11.59 11.55 -3.47
CA PRO A 323 -12.66 11.64 -4.47
C PRO A 323 -13.51 10.37 -4.64
N LEU A 324 -12.94 9.19 -4.35
CA LEU A 324 -13.68 7.92 -4.33
C LEU A 324 -14.63 7.81 -3.13
N CYS A 325 -14.43 8.62 -2.10
CA CYS A 325 -15.32 8.72 -0.93
C CYS A 325 -16.38 9.82 -1.10
N THR A 326 -16.12 10.85 -1.92
CA THR A 326 -17.07 11.95 -2.19
C THR A 326 -18.06 11.66 -3.31
N GLY A 327 -17.77 10.66 -4.16
CA GLY A 327 -18.64 10.28 -5.29
C GLY A 327 -18.47 11.15 -6.53
N GLU A 328 -17.52 12.09 -6.54
CA GLU A 328 -17.31 13.02 -7.67
C GLU A 328 -16.85 12.31 -8.96
N GLN A 329 -16.17 11.17 -8.84
CA GLN A 329 -15.74 10.39 -10.01
C GLN A 329 -16.88 9.65 -10.73
N GLN A 330 -18.09 9.57 -10.17
CA GLN A 330 -19.22 8.89 -10.82
C GLN A 330 -19.68 9.54 -12.13
N GLN A 331 -19.34 10.81 -12.39
CA GLN A 331 -19.80 11.51 -13.61
C GLN A 331 -18.92 11.26 -14.85
N GLN A 332 -17.69 10.75 -14.73
CA GLN A 332 -16.79 10.59 -15.88
C GLN A 332 -16.61 9.14 -16.36
N SER A 333 -16.98 8.15 -15.57
CA SER A 333 -16.79 6.73 -15.90
C SER A 333 -18.14 6.05 -16.12
N GLN A 334 -18.73 6.23 -17.32
CA GLN A 334 -20.03 5.64 -17.68
C GLN A 334 -20.02 4.10 -17.77
N ASP A 335 -18.86 3.44 -17.74
CA ASP A 335 -18.75 2.00 -18.06
C ASP A 335 -18.38 1.08 -16.87
N VAL A 336 -18.26 1.61 -15.65
CA VAL A 336 -18.02 0.78 -14.45
C VAL A 336 -19.25 0.81 -13.55
N GLU A 337 -20.15 -0.15 -13.77
CA GLU A 337 -21.38 -0.38 -13.01
C GLU A 337 -21.09 -0.89 -11.58
N GLY A 338 -20.45 -0.07 -10.75
CA GLY A 338 -20.30 -0.30 -9.32
C GLY A 338 -20.67 0.96 -8.55
N PRO A 339 -21.63 0.93 -7.61
CA PRO A 339 -21.96 2.10 -6.81
C PRO A 339 -20.76 2.42 -5.90
N ALA A 340 -19.97 3.43 -6.25
CA ALA A 340 -19.01 4.00 -5.30
C ALA A 340 -19.83 4.55 -4.13
N GLN A 341 -19.81 3.83 -3.00
CA GLN A 341 -20.59 4.23 -1.84
C GLN A 341 -19.93 5.47 -1.23
N PRO A 342 -20.67 6.55 -0.94
CA PRO A 342 -20.13 7.71 -0.24
C PRO A 342 -19.61 7.30 1.14
N TRP A 343 -18.76 8.10 1.77
CA TRP A 343 -18.30 7.86 3.15
C TRP A 343 -19.49 7.59 4.10
N GLN A 344 -19.54 6.41 4.73
CA GLN A 344 -20.73 5.95 5.49
C GLN A 344 -20.60 6.02 7.01
N LEU A 345 -19.40 6.27 7.54
CA LEU A 345 -19.21 6.40 8.99
C LEU A 345 -19.79 7.72 9.47
N ALA A 346 -21.10 7.72 9.75
CA ALA A 346 -21.89 8.92 10.05
C ALA A 346 -22.05 9.19 11.56
N GLY A 347 -21.68 8.24 12.42
CA GLY A 347 -21.88 8.40 13.85
C GLY A 347 -21.32 7.27 14.70
N ARG A 348 -21.56 7.36 16.01
CA ARG A 348 -21.00 6.46 17.02
C ARG A 348 -21.47 5.00 16.87
N ASP A 349 -22.65 4.80 16.30
CA ASP A 349 -23.24 3.46 16.13
C ASP A 349 -22.57 2.66 15.01
N TRP A 350 -21.75 3.31 14.17
CA TRP A 350 -21.02 2.68 13.07
C TRP A 350 -19.65 2.14 13.47
N VAL A 351 -19.20 2.41 14.70
CA VAL A 351 -17.91 1.96 15.21
C VAL A 351 -18.12 0.94 16.34
N PRO A 352 -17.16 0.04 16.59
CA PRO A 352 -17.27 -0.90 17.69
C PRO A 352 -17.51 -0.19 19.04
N LEU A 353 -18.26 -0.84 19.93
CA LEU A 353 -18.55 -0.31 21.25
C LEU A 353 -17.28 -0.25 22.12
N GLY A 354 -17.17 0.76 22.98
CA GLY A 354 -16.06 0.89 23.94
C GLY A 354 -15.35 2.25 23.93
N PRO A 355 -14.64 2.60 25.02
CA PRO A 355 -14.02 3.92 25.17
C PRO A 355 -12.94 4.21 24.12
N TYR A 356 -12.37 3.16 23.52
CA TYR A 356 -11.30 3.27 22.53
C TYR A 356 -11.78 3.64 21.11
N TRP A 357 -13.07 3.82 20.86
CA TRP A 357 -13.62 4.03 19.51
C TRP A 357 -14.32 5.39 19.37
N PRO A 358 -13.59 6.53 19.36
CA PRO A 358 -14.20 7.86 19.28
C PRO A 358 -15.19 8.00 18.12
N ALA A 359 -16.18 8.88 18.23
CA ALA A 359 -17.12 9.08 17.14
C ALA A 359 -16.38 9.58 15.88
N PRO A 360 -16.67 9.05 14.68
CA PRO A 360 -16.07 9.52 13.44
C PRO A 360 -16.28 11.03 13.26
N ASP A 361 -15.22 11.75 12.88
CA ASP A 361 -15.28 13.18 12.55
C ASP A 361 -14.51 13.43 11.24
N PRO A 362 -15.14 13.12 10.09
CA PRO A 362 -14.47 13.22 8.79
C PRO A 362 -14.09 14.65 8.40
N ALA A 363 -14.71 15.68 9.01
CA ALA A 363 -14.40 17.07 8.73
C ALA A 363 -13.09 17.50 9.42
N SER A 364 -12.87 17.06 10.65
CA SER A 364 -11.64 17.37 11.40
C SER A 364 -10.45 16.50 10.99
N TYR A 365 -10.71 15.29 10.50
CA TYR A 365 -9.66 14.32 10.12
C TYR A 365 -9.86 13.79 8.69
N PRO A 366 -9.79 14.66 7.67
CA PRO A 366 -10.12 14.29 6.30
C PRO A 366 -9.00 13.54 5.57
N THR A 367 -7.77 13.53 6.09
CA THR A 367 -6.56 13.07 5.38
C THR A 367 -5.70 12.16 6.24
N SER A 368 -4.74 11.49 5.58
CA SER A 368 -3.78 10.59 6.20
C SER A 368 -2.93 11.28 7.27
N PRO A 369 -2.73 10.64 8.43
CA PRO A 369 -1.80 11.16 9.44
C PRO A 369 -0.33 11.05 9.01
N PHE A 370 -0.01 10.26 7.99
CA PHE A 370 1.37 10.05 7.53
C PHE A 370 1.76 11.04 6.44
N SER A 371 0.91 11.18 5.43
CA SER A 371 1.19 11.99 4.24
C SER A 371 0.46 13.32 4.21
N GLY A 372 -0.63 13.47 4.97
CA GLY A 372 -1.61 14.55 4.75
C GLY A 372 -2.40 14.42 3.45
N SER A 373 -2.22 13.32 2.70
CA SER A 373 -2.94 13.00 1.47
C SER A 373 -4.31 12.38 1.78
N PRO A 374 -5.31 12.50 0.88
CA PRO A 374 -6.56 11.74 0.99
C PRO A 374 -6.39 10.21 0.87
N ARG A 375 -5.19 9.72 0.50
CA ARG A 375 -4.96 8.29 0.24
C ARG A 375 -3.57 7.83 0.62
N ASP A 376 -3.50 6.63 1.21
CA ASP A 376 -2.28 5.85 1.32
C ASP A 376 -2.39 4.53 0.54
N TYR A 377 -1.24 4.01 0.10
CA TYR A 377 -1.15 2.81 -0.71
C TYR A 377 -0.50 1.69 0.10
N MET A 378 -0.97 0.46 -0.06
CA MET A 378 -0.53 -0.70 0.68
C MET A 378 -0.52 -1.95 -0.21
N ARG A 379 0.39 -2.87 0.07
CA ARG A 379 0.61 -4.09 -0.68
C ARG A 379 0.94 -5.22 0.26
N VAL A 380 0.41 -6.40 -0.03
CA VAL A 380 0.82 -7.61 0.68
C VAL A 380 2.29 -7.92 0.33
N VAL A 381 3.06 -8.36 1.31
CA VAL A 381 4.44 -8.87 1.13
C VAL A 381 4.63 -10.26 1.74
N GLY A 382 3.70 -10.69 2.57
CA GLY A 382 3.55 -12.04 3.09
C GLY A 382 2.20 -12.20 3.78
N PRO A 383 1.81 -13.41 4.20
CA PRO A 383 0.54 -13.64 4.88
C PRO A 383 0.43 -12.81 6.17
N GLY A 384 -0.59 -11.95 6.27
CA GLY A 384 -0.76 -11.03 7.40
C GLY A 384 0.26 -9.88 7.46
N VAL A 385 1.07 -9.68 6.42
CA VAL A 385 2.14 -8.67 6.40
C VAL A 385 2.04 -7.79 5.17
N TYR A 386 1.98 -6.49 5.40
CA TYR A 386 1.78 -5.48 4.38
C TYR A 386 2.84 -4.38 4.45
N VAL A 387 3.22 -3.84 3.29
CA VAL A 387 4.03 -2.63 3.18
C VAL A 387 3.23 -1.54 2.49
N GLY A 388 3.38 -0.31 2.94
CA GLY A 388 2.68 0.84 2.42
C GLY A 388 3.57 2.05 2.16
N CYS A 389 3.05 2.94 1.34
CA CYS A 389 3.67 4.19 0.95
C CYS A 389 2.61 5.29 0.98
N ALA A 390 2.83 6.27 1.84
CA ALA A 390 2.03 7.46 1.98
C ALA A 390 2.72 8.60 1.21
N TYR A 391 2.18 8.96 0.04
CA TYR A 391 2.73 10.01 -0.81
C TYR A 391 2.35 11.38 -0.27
N ARG A 392 3.35 12.17 0.14
CA ARG A 392 3.16 13.57 0.53
C ARG A 392 3.55 14.48 -0.62
N GLU A 393 2.69 15.44 -0.93
CA GLU A 393 3.01 16.49 -1.88
C GLU A 393 4.19 17.34 -1.36
N GLY A 394 5.08 17.69 -2.28
CA GLY A 394 6.20 18.59 -2.04
C GLY A 394 5.76 20.05 -1.91
N PRO A 395 6.72 20.98 -1.82
CA PRO A 395 6.43 22.40 -1.68
C PRO A 395 5.62 22.98 -2.84
N SER A 396 5.74 22.38 -4.03
CA SER A 396 4.99 22.79 -5.22
C SER A 396 3.79 21.85 -5.42
N PRO A 397 2.58 22.36 -5.75
CA PRO A 397 1.42 21.52 -6.03
C PRO A 397 1.71 20.47 -7.11
N GLY A 398 1.38 19.21 -6.83
CA GLY A 398 1.62 18.07 -7.73
C GLY A 398 3.08 17.58 -7.80
N GLU A 399 3.99 18.18 -7.03
CA GLU A 399 5.37 17.71 -6.96
C GLU A 399 5.47 16.50 -6.02
N LEU A 400 5.79 15.33 -6.56
CA LEU A 400 6.06 14.13 -5.77
C LEU A 400 7.56 13.92 -5.66
N ARG A 401 8.08 13.91 -4.44
CA ARG A 401 9.49 13.60 -4.16
C ARG A 401 9.58 12.47 -3.17
N ASP A 402 10.43 11.48 -3.46
CA ASP A 402 10.70 10.33 -2.60
C ASP A 402 11.02 10.73 -1.15
N GLU A 403 11.69 11.88 -0.95
CA GLU A 403 12.05 12.42 0.36
C GLU A 403 10.84 12.84 1.22
N ASN A 404 9.69 13.05 0.60
CA ASN A 404 8.48 13.41 1.32
C ASN A 404 7.65 12.18 1.67
N PHE A 405 7.96 11.01 1.09
CA PHE A 405 7.16 9.82 1.30
C PHE A 405 7.40 9.25 2.71
N VAL A 406 6.32 8.72 3.29
CA VAL A 406 6.40 7.93 4.51
C VAL A 406 6.14 6.49 4.11
N TYR A 407 7.12 5.63 4.34
CA TYR A 407 6.97 4.20 4.14
C TYR A 407 6.53 3.58 5.46
N PHE A 408 5.62 2.62 5.40
CA PHE A 408 5.15 1.93 6.59
C PHE A 408 4.99 0.44 6.34
N MET A 409 4.98 -0.35 7.39
CA MET A 409 4.70 -1.78 7.35
C MET A 409 3.68 -2.09 8.42
N LEU A 410 2.70 -2.92 8.09
CA LEU A 410 1.68 -3.43 9.00
C LEU A 410 1.84 -4.94 9.13
N VAL A 411 1.76 -5.43 10.36
CA VAL A 411 1.73 -6.86 10.64
C VAL A 411 0.51 -7.17 11.47
N ARG A 412 -0.28 -8.15 11.01
CA ARG A 412 -1.47 -8.63 11.71
C ARG A 412 -1.08 -9.27 13.03
N ARG A 413 -1.79 -8.89 14.09
CA ARG A 413 -1.72 -9.53 15.41
C ARG A 413 -2.85 -10.55 15.52
N TYR A 414 -2.49 -11.82 15.69
CA TYR A 414 -3.44 -12.96 15.72
C TYR A 414 -3.99 -13.26 17.12
#